data_AF-A0A2N1JH31-F1
#
_entry.id   AF-A0A2N1JH31-F1
#
_cell.length_a   1.000
_cell.length_b   1.000
_cell.length_c   1.000
_cell.angle_alpha   90.00
_cell.angle_beta   90.00
_cell.angle_gamma   90.00
#
_symmetry.space_group_name_H-M   'P 1'
#
loop_
_entity.id
_entity.type
_entity.pdbx_description
1 polymer ?
#
loop_
_entity_poly.entity_id
_entity_poly.type
_entity_poly.pdbx_seq_one_letter_code
_entity_poly.pdbx_strand_id
1 'polypeptide(L)'
;MDRARWDITPGQRIDAERRLHALERELESKQQAQKERTLASRYHKVKFFERQKLCRRIAQLRRARNGDVDKKAAKKKLAALQTLRMFLHYVMLFPHDKRTGEPVAPSEDAPDKAHREAAEFLRRVRKQMKKGVLAAEPERELEERGVRRPARDIAEDSEEEAHEKKADPPRKRPRSATVEGDDFFSM
;
A
#
# COMPACT_ATOMS: atom_id res chain seq x y z
N MET A 1 -45.71 7.28 2.14
CA MET A 1 -46.01 7.09 0.70
C MET A 1 -45.97 5.61 0.42
N ASP A 2 -47.15 4.99 0.40
CA ASP A 2 -47.31 3.58 0.11
C ASP A 2 -46.87 3.31 -1.32
N ARG A 3 -45.95 2.35 -1.49
CA ARG A 3 -45.62 1.84 -2.81
C ARG A 3 -46.88 1.12 -3.29
N ALA A 4 -47.59 1.77 -4.22
CA ALA A 4 -48.78 1.25 -4.87
C ALA A 4 -48.59 -0.24 -5.18
N ARG A 5 -49.60 -1.07 -4.92
CA ARG A 5 -49.57 -2.50 -5.23
C ARG A 5 -49.48 -2.63 -6.76
N TRP A 6 -48.28 -2.83 -7.26
CA TRP A 6 -48.06 -2.99 -8.70
C TRP A 6 -48.59 -4.37 -9.10
N ASP A 7 -49.54 -4.42 -10.03
CA ASP A 7 -49.90 -5.64 -10.78
C ASP A 7 -48.73 -5.98 -11.73
N ILE A 8 -47.62 -6.43 -11.15
CA ILE A 8 -46.42 -6.83 -11.89
C ILE A 8 -46.61 -8.28 -12.30
N THR A 9 -46.51 -8.55 -13.60
CA THR A 9 -46.54 -9.94 -14.10
C THR A 9 -45.36 -10.72 -13.51
N PRO A 10 -45.49 -12.05 -13.25
CA PRO A 10 -44.41 -12.83 -12.66
C PRO A 10 -43.07 -12.73 -13.41
N GLY A 11 -43.12 -12.63 -14.75
CA GLY A 11 -41.91 -12.44 -15.58
C GLY A 11 -41.20 -11.11 -15.31
N GLN A 12 -41.95 -10.01 -15.22
CA GLN A 12 -41.41 -8.68 -14.89
C GLN A 12 -40.82 -8.64 -13.48
N ARG A 13 -41.38 -9.39 -12.51
CA ARG A 13 -40.78 -9.52 -11.16
C ARG A 13 -39.43 -10.23 -11.21
N ILE A 14 -39.34 -11.35 -11.91
CA ILE A 14 -38.10 -12.12 -12.04
C ILE A 14 -37.01 -11.27 -12.73
N ASP A 15 -37.37 -10.53 -13.76
CA ASP A 15 -36.43 -9.64 -14.45
C ASP A 15 -35.98 -8.47 -13.57
N ALA A 16 -36.89 -7.90 -12.77
CA ALA A 16 -36.55 -6.87 -11.80
C ALA A 16 -35.62 -7.40 -10.70
N GLU A 17 -35.86 -8.61 -10.18
CA GLU A 17 -35.00 -9.28 -9.20
C GLU A 17 -33.61 -9.57 -9.77
N ARG A 18 -33.52 -10.05 -11.02
CA ARG A 18 -32.23 -10.25 -11.70
C ARG A 18 -31.46 -8.94 -11.87
N ARG A 19 -32.14 -7.86 -12.28
CA ARG A 19 -31.54 -6.54 -12.42
C ARG A 19 -31.09 -5.98 -11.07
N LEU A 20 -31.90 -6.15 -10.04
CA LEU A 20 -31.57 -5.74 -8.67
C LEU A 20 -30.30 -6.46 -8.20
N HIS A 21 -30.23 -7.78 -8.35
CA HIS A 21 -29.03 -8.55 -7.99
C HIS A 21 -27.80 -8.20 -8.84
N ALA A 22 -27.97 -7.85 -10.12
CA ALA A 22 -26.87 -7.37 -10.94
C ALA A 22 -26.33 -6.02 -10.43
N LEU A 23 -27.23 -5.08 -10.12
CA LEU A 23 -26.88 -3.77 -9.57
C LEU A 23 -26.25 -3.86 -8.18
N GLU A 24 -26.72 -4.77 -7.32
CA GLU A 24 -26.12 -5.04 -6.02
C GLU A 24 -24.66 -5.49 -6.16
N ARG A 25 -24.37 -6.44 -7.06
CA ARG A 25 -22.99 -6.91 -7.31
C ARG A 25 -22.10 -5.81 -7.87
N GLU A 26 -22.63 -4.98 -8.77
CA GLU A 26 -21.89 -3.83 -9.29
C GLU A 26 -21.58 -2.82 -8.20
N LEU A 27 -22.53 -2.55 -7.30
CA LEU A 27 -22.35 -1.66 -6.17
C LEU A 27 -21.26 -2.20 -5.22
N GLU A 28 -21.31 -3.48 -4.87
CA GLU A 28 -20.31 -4.14 -4.03
C GLU A 28 -18.92 -4.06 -4.65
N SER A 29 -18.79 -4.35 -5.95
CA SER A 29 -17.52 -4.27 -6.67
C SER A 29 -16.96 -2.84 -6.67
N LYS A 30 -17.81 -1.83 -6.93
CA LYS A 30 -17.40 -0.41 -6.92
C LYS A 30 -17.00 0.05 -5.52
N GLN A 31 -17.74 -0.35 -4.49
CA GLN A 31 -17.41 -0.04 -3.10
C GLN A 31 -16.07 -0.68 -2.70
N GLN A 32 -15.80 -1.91 -3.13
CA GLN A 32 -14.53 -2.56 -2.86
C GLN A 32 -13.37 -1.86 -3.58
N ALA A 33 -13.53 -1.54 -4.87
CA ALA A 33 -12.53 -0.78 -5.62
C ALA A 33 -12.24 0.60 -4.99
N GLN A 34 -13.26 1.28 -4.48
CA GLN A 34 -13.09 2.56 -3.78
C GLN A 34 -12.32 2.39 -2.47
N LYS A 35 -12.60 1.35 -1.68
CA LYS A 35 -11.83 1.04 -0.47
C LYS A 35 -10.37 0.75 -0.80
N GLU A 36 -10.12 -0.06 -1.83
CA GLU A 36 -8.77 -0.38 -2.28
C GLU A 36 -8.01 0.86 -2.76
N ARG A 37 -8.67 1.77 -3.49
CA ARG A 37 -8.09 3.05 -3.92
C ARG A 37 -7.69 3.92 -2.73
N THR A 38 -8.58 4.08 -1.75
CA THR A 38 -8.29 4.89 -0.57
C THR A 38 -7.14 4.31 0.26
N LEU A 39 -7.09 2.99 0.43
CA LEU A 39 -6.01 2.30 1.14
C LEU A 39 -4.69 2.36 0.34
N ALA A 40 -4.74 2.24 -0.98
CA ALA A 40 -3.58 2.40 -1.84
C ALA A 40 -2.97 3.80 -1.67
N SER A 41 -3.77 4.87 -1.74
CA SER A 41 -3.29 6.23 -1.53
C SER A 41 -2.73 6.43 -0.11
N ARG A 42 -3.43 5.94 0.92
CA ARG A 42 -2.99 6.06 2.33
C ARG A 42 -1.63 5.41 2.56
N TYR A 43 -1.42 4.21 2.01
CA TYR A 43 -0.21 3.44 2.26
C TYR A 43 0.87 3.61 1.19
N HIS A 44 0.59 4.31 0.09
CA HIS A 44 1.53 4.49 -1.02
C HIS A 44 2.88 5.03 -0.53
N LYS A 45 2.87 6.12 0.24
CA LYS A 45 4.10 6.74 0.76
C LYS A 45 4.82 5.83 1.74
N VAL A 46 4.12 5.19 2.67
CA VAL A 46 4.72 4.26 3.64
C VAL A 46 5.39 3.09 2.91
N LYS A 47 4.69 2.45 1.96
CA LYS A 47 5.23 1.36 1.12
C LYS A 47 6.43 1.83 0.30
N PHE A 48 6.43 3.06 -0.20
CA PHE A 48 7.55 3.63 -0.94
C PHE A 48 8.79 3.77 -0.05
N PHE A 49 8.65 4.39 1.12
CA PHE A 49 9.78 4.58 2.05
C PHE A 49 10.32 3.25 2.57
N GLU A 50 9.47 2.33 2.98
CA GLU A 50 9.90 1.00 3.46
C GLU A 50 10.60 0.20 2.36
N ARG A 51 10.08 0.24 1.12
CA ARG A 51 10.76 -0.36 -0.03
C ARG A 51 12.15 0.23 -0.25
N GLN A 52 12.27 1.56 -0.22
CA GLN A 52 13.56 2.24 -0.39
C GLN A 52 14.55 1.88 0.72
N LYS A 53 14.10 1.85 1.98
CA LYS A 53 14.92 1.43 3.12
C LYS A 53 15.43 -0.01 2.94
N LEU A 54 14.54 -0.93 2.57
CA LEU A 54 14.88 -2.34 2.36
C LEU A 54 15.85 -2.50 1.18
N CYS A 55 15.62 -1.84 0.05
CA CYS A 55 16.55 -1.89 -1.09
C CYS A 55 17.94 -1.38 -0.71
N ARG A 56 18.03 -0.23 0.00
CA ARG A 56 19.31 0.30 0.48
C ARG A 56 20.01 -0.68 1.42
N ARG A 57 19.27 -1.29 2.35
CA ARG A 57 19.84 -2.25 3.30
C ARG A 57 20.34 -3.51 2.62
N ILE A 58 19.59 -4.01 1.63
CA ILE A 58 20.00 -5.15 0.79
C ILE A 58 21.29 -4.80 0.02
N ALA A 59 21.37 -3.61 -0.60
CA ALA A 59 22.56 -3.17 -1.31
C ALA A 59 23.80 -3.06 -0.40
N GLN A 60 23.64 -2.48 0.79
CA GLN A 60 24.70 -2.42 1.81
C GLN A 60 25.19 -3.81 2.21
N LEU A 61 24.26 -4.72 2.52
CA LEU A 61 24.59 -6.07 2.98
C LEU A 61 25.24 -6.91 1.87
N ARG A 62 24.81 -6.74 0.62
CA ARG A 62 25.44 -7.35 -0.56
C ARG A 62 26.90 -6.93 -0.70
N ARG A 63 27.18 -5.62 -0.57
CA ARG A 63 28.56 -5.08 -0.63
C ARG A 63 29.40 -5.60 0.54
N ALA A 64 28.87 -5.55 1.76
CA ALA A 64 29.57 -6.00 2.96
C ALA A 64 29.82 -7.52 3.01
N ARG A 65 29.09 -8.32 2.22
CA ARG A 65 29.33 -9.77 2.10
C ARG A 65 30.54 -10.09 1.23
N ASN A 66 30.78 -9.32 0.17
CA ASN A 66 31.83 -9.62 -0.80
C ASN A 66 33.26 -9.51 -0.23
N GLY A 67 33.43 -8.87 0.93
CA GLY A 67 34.72 -8.76 1.63
C GLY A 67 34.89 -9.68 2.84
N ASP A 68 33.94 -10.58 3.14
CA ASP A 68 34.05 -11.48 4.30
C ASP A 68 34.93 -12.68 3.99
N VAL A 69 35.94 -12.89 4.84
CA VAL A 69 36.81 -14.08 4.81
C VAL A 69 36.26 -15.20 5.71
N ASP A 70 35.48 -14.86 6.75
CA ASP A 70 34.88 -15.84 7.65
C ASP A 70 33.59 -16.46 7.09
N LYS A 71 33.59 -17.79 6.97
CA LYS A 71 32.45 -18.59 6.51
C LYS A 71 31.23 -18.45 7.43
N LYS A 72 31.42 -18.31 8.75
CA LYS A 72 30.31 -18.17 9.70
C LYS A 72 29.63 -16.81 9.54
N ALA A 73 30.41 -15.73 9.50
CA ALA A 73 29.92 -14.38 9.21
C ALA A 73 29.20 -14.32 7.86
N ALA A 74 29.77 -14.91 6.81
CA ALA A 74 29.17 -14.97 5.47
C ALA A 74 27.80 -15.68 5.47
N LYS A 75 27.67 -16.81 6.19
CA LYS A 75 26.40 -17.54 6.31
C LYS A 75 25.34 -16.72 7.05
N LYS A 76 25.72 -15.99 8.11
CA LYS A 76 24.80 -15.09 8.84
C LYS A 76 24.33 -13.93 7.95
N LYS A 77 25.23 -13.30 7.19
CA LYS A 77 24.86 -12.25 6.24
C LYS A 77 23.95 -12.77 5.12
N LEU A 78 24.18 -14.00 4.64
CA LEU A 78 23.31 -14.64 3.65
C LEU A 78 21.89 -14.86 4.19
N ALA A 79 21.76 -15.35 5.42
CA ALA A 79 20.46 -15.53 6.06
C ALA A 79 19.73 -14.19 6.24
N ALA A 80 20.42 -13.16 6.74
CA ALA A 80 19.86 -11.82 6.88
C ALA A 80 19.41 -11.22 5.54
N LEU A 81 20.17 -11.46 4.47
CA LEU A 81 19.84 -11.02 3.12
C LEU A 81 18.55 -11.68 2.61
N GLN A 82 18.39 -12.99 2.83
CA GLN A 82 17.16 -13.71 2.50
C GLN A 82 15.96 -13.17 3.27
N THR A 83 16.12 -12.88 4.57
CA THR A 83 15.05 -12.27 5.39
C THR A 83 14.64 -10.90 4.84
N LEU A 84 15.61 -10.03 4.51
CA LEU A 84 15.33 -8.71 3.93
C LEU A 84 14.59 -8.81 2.58
N ARG A 85 14.91 -9.81 1.75
CA ARG A 85 14.19 -10.05 0.48
C ARG A 85 12.76 -10.51 0.71
N MET A 86 12.51 -11.34 1.72
CA MET A 86 11.16 -11.71 2.13
C MET A 86 10.36 -10.49 2.61
N PHE A 87 10.98 -9.61 3.39
CA PHE A 87 10.36 -8.35 3.82
C PHE A 87 10.08 -7.41 2.65
N LEU A 88 10.97 -7.35 1.66
CA LEU A 88 10.73 -6.57 0.45
C LEU A 88 9.45 -7.07 -0.24
N HIS A 89 9.34 -8.38 -0.50
CA HIS A 89 8.13 -8.98 -1.06
C HIS A 89 6.88 -8.73 -0.20
N TYR A 90 7.00 -8.75 1.13
CA TYR A 90 5.92 -8.41 2.05
C TYR A 90 5.41 -6.98 1.82
N VAL A 91 6.31 -6.00 1.75
CA VAL A 91 5.94 -4.60 1.48
C VAL A 91 5.37 -4.44 0.07
N MET A 92 5.89 -5.17 -0.93
CA MET A 92 5.35 -5.09 -2.31
C MET A 92 3.91 -5.60 -2.40
N LEU A 93 3.71 -6.82 -1.89
CA LEU A 93 2.47 -7.60 -2.01
C LEU A 93 1.52 -7.37 -0.82
N PHE A 94 1.75 -6.34 -0.01
CA PHE A 94 0.89 -5.99 1.12
C PHE A 94 -0.56 -5.85 0.65
N PRO A 95 -1.50 -6.65 1.19
CA PRO A 95 -2.87 -6.70 0.67
C PRO A 95 -3.57 -5.34 0.77
N HIS A 96 -4.28 -4.98 -0.29
CA HIS A 96 -5.03 -3.72 -0.35
C HIS A 96 -6.24 -3.69 0.59
N ASP A 97 -6.71 -4.86 1.04
CA ASP A 97 -7.94 -5.02 1.84
C ASP A 97 -7.68 -5.26 3.34
N LYS A 98 -6.41 -5.33 3.76
CA LYS A 98 -6.08 -5.64 5.16
C LYS A 98 -5.97 -4.39 6.02
N ARG A 99 -6.90 -4.30 6.98
CA ARG A 99 -6.92 -3.34 8.10
C ARG A 99 -5.89 -3.62 9.19
N THR A 100 -5.17 -4.74 9.09
CA THR A 100 -4.25 -5.26 10.11
C THR A 100 -2.86 -4.64 9.97
N GLY A 101 -2.69 -3.44 10.51
CA GLY A 101 -1.39 -2.80 10.68
C GLY A 101 -0.83 -2.06 9.47
N GLU A 102 0.28 -1.35 9.69
CA GLU A 102 1.01 -0.64 8.65
C GLU A 102 1.86 -1.61 7.81
N PRO A 103 2.18 -1.28 6.54
CA PRO A 103 3.00 -2.10 5.65
C PRO A 103 4.49 -2.02 6.02
N VAL A 104 4.79 -2.31 7.29
CA VAL A 104 6.13 -2.33 7.87
C VAL A 104 6.55 -3.79 8.03
N ALA A 105 7.82 -4.07 7.76
CA ALA A 105 8.38 -5.41 7.98
C ALA A 105 8.15 -5.83 9.45
N PRO A 106 7.54 -6.99 9.72
CA PRO A 106 7.26 -7.42 11.09
C PRO A 106 8.56 -7.59 11.87
N SER A 107 8.64 -6.99 13.07
CA SER A 107 9.67 -7.33 14.05
C SER A 107 9.42 -8.73 14.60
N GLU A 108 10.48 -9.48 14.91
CA GLU A 108 10.41 -10.86 15.41
C GLU A 108 9.80 -10.96 16.84
N ASP A 109 9.78 -9.86 17.60
CA ASP A 109 9.49 -9.86 19.04
C ASP A 109 8.08 -9.39 19.48
N ALA A 110 7.12 -9.19 18.58
CA ALA A 110 5.84 -8.61 18.95
C ALA A 110 4.68 -9.64 18.99
N PRO A 111 3.89 -9.72 20.09
CA PRO A 111 2.95 -10.82 20.35
C PRO A 111 1.54 -10.71 19.73
N ASP A 112 1.26 -9.69 18.89
CA ASP A 112 -0.11 -9.39 18.45
C ASP A 112 -0.66 -10.26 17.30
N LYS A 113 -1.99 -10.28 17.15
CA LYS A 113 -2.71 -10.94 16.03
C LYS A 113 -2.16 -10.53 14.65
N ALA A 114 -1.77 -9.26 14.51
CA ALA A 114 -1.15 -8.74 13.29
C ALA A 114 0.18 -9.47 12.96
N HIS A 115 0.97 -9.84 13.95
CA HIS A 115 2.22 -10.59 13.75
C HIS A 115 1.98 -12.02 13.29
N ARG A 116 0.91 -12.66 13.78
CA ARG A 116 0.53 -14.01 13.32
C ARG A 116 0.18 -14.01 11.83
N GLU A 117 -0.63 -13.06 11.39
CA GLU A 117 -1.01 -12.91 9.99
C GLU A 117 0.19 -12.54 9.10
N ALA A 118 1.06 -11.67 9.59
CA ALA A 118 2.27 -11.31 8.85
C ALA A 118 3.25 -12.49 8.76
N ALA A 119 3.38 -13.30 9.81
CA ALA A 119 4.18 -14.52 9.80
C ALA A 119 3.61 -15.56 8.81
N GLU A 120 2.28 -15.73 8.75
CA GLU A 120 1.63 -16.56 7.74
C GLU A 120 1.93 -16.08 6.32
N PHE A 121 1.85 -14.77 6.11
CA PHE A 121 2.18 -14.17 4.83
C PHE A 121 3.63 -14.43 4.43
N LEU A 122 4.58 -14.20 5.35
CA LEU A 122 6.00 -14.46 5.12
C LEU A 122 6.28 -15.94 4.86
N ARG A 123 5.58 -16.85 5.55
CA ARG A 123 5.65 -18.30 5.25
C ARG A 123 5.19 -18.59 3.81
N ARG A 124 4.12 -17.95 3.35
CA ARG A 124 3.63 -18.08 1.97
C ARG A 124 4.63 -17.53 0.95
N VAL A 125 5.17 -16.33 1.19
CA VAL A 125 6.21 -15.71 0.36
C VAL A 125 7.42 -16.63 0.24
N ARG A 126 7.90 -17.17 1.37
CA ARG A 126 9.05 -18.09 1.38
C ARG A 126 8.78 -19.34 0.53
N LYS A 127 7.57 -19.91 0.60
CA LYS A 127 7.18 -21.05 -0.25
C LYS A 127 7.15 -20.65 -1.73
N GLN A 128 6.62 -19.48 -2.07
CA GLN A 128 6.55 -19.00 -3.45
C GLN A 128 7.94 -18.67 -4.04
N MET A 129 8.83 -18.08 -3.24
CA MET A 129 10.24 -17.87 -3.63
C MET A 129 10.96 -19.20 -3.89
N LYS A 130 10.75 -20.21 -3.03
CA LYS A 130 11.31 -21.56 -3.25
C LYS A 130 10.77 -22.24 -4.51
N LYS A 131 9.49 -22.01 -4.83
CA LYS A 131 8.86 -22.53 -6.05
C LYS A 131 9.27 -21.76 -7.32
N GLY A 132 9.98 -20.63 -7.19
CA GLY A 132 10.35 -19.77 -8.31
C GLY A 132 9.21 -18.90 -8.85
N VAL A 133 8.06 -18.85 -8.18
CA VAL A 133 6.92 -17.99 -8.58
C VAL A 133 7.22 -16.52 -8.27
N LEU A 134 7.91 -16.25 -7.16
CA LEU A 134 8.41 -14.93 -6.82
C LEU A 134 9.91 -14.85 -7.08
N ALA A 135 10.36 -13.69 -7.54
CA ALA A 135 11.77 -13.42 -7.81
C ALA A 135 12.64 -13.68 -6.57
N ALA A 136 13.77 -14.37 -6.79
CA ALA A 136 14.76 -14.62 -5.74
C ALA A 136 15.58 -13.37 -5.37
N GLU A 137 15.65 -12.38 -6.27
CA GLU A 137 16.32 -11.09 -6.08
C GLU A 137 15.38 -9.94 -6.46
N PRO A 138 14.32 -9.67 -5.67
CA PRO A 138 13.32 -8.65 -5.99
C PRO A 138 13.91 -7.25 -6.15
N GLU A 139 15.01 -6.94 -5.47
CA GLU A 139 15.70 -5.66 -5.60
C GLU A 139 16.21 -5.40 -7.03
N ARG A 140 16.65 -6.43 -7.75
CA ARG A 140 17.15 -6.31 -9.13
C ARG A 140 16.04 -6.08 -10.13
N GLU A 141 14.93 -6.80 -9.99
CA GLU A 141 13.76 -6.59 -10.85
C GLU A 141 13.19 -5.17 -10.69
N LEU A 142 13.23 -4.62 -9.47
CA LEU A 142 12.83 -3.24 -9.21
C LEU A 142 13.79 -2.23 -9.84
N GLU A 143 15.11 -2.46 -9.75
CA GLU A 143 16.10 -1.62 -10.43
C GLU A 143 15.88 -1.63 -11.95
N GLU A 144 15.69 -2.81 -12.55
CA GLU A 144 15.41 -2.95 -13.98
C GLU A 144 14.12 -2.25 -14.41
N ARG A 145 13.04 -2.37 -13.63
CA ARG A 145 11.78 -1.64 -13.89
C ARG A 145 11.95 -0.13 -13.75
N GLY A 146 12.72 0.33 -12.76
CA GLY A 146 13.01 1.74 -12.55
C GLY A 146 13.80 2.35 -13.70
N VAL A 147 14.76 1.60 -14.26
CA VAL A 147 15.54 2.01 -15.45
C VAL A 147 14.67 2.05 -16.71
N ARG A 148 13.61 1.23 -16.79
CA ARG A 148 12.67 1.20 -17.92
C ARG A 148 11.61 2.30 -17.89
N ARG A 149 11.38 3.01 -16.77
CA ARG A 149 10.50 4.19 -16.76
C ARG A 149 11.29 5.39 -17.30
N PRO A 150 10.99 5.89 -18.51
CA PRO A 150 11.59 7.13 -18.98
C PRO A 150 11.16 8.28 -18.05
N ALA A 151 12.02 9.28 -17.85
CA ALA A 151 11.77 10.44 -16.99
C ALA A 151 10.56 11.32 -17.39
N ARG A 152 9.80 10.92 -18.42
CA ARG A 152 8.63 11.63 -18.95
C ARG A 152 7.37 11.43 -18.10
N ASP A 153 7.24 10.30 -17.40
CA ASP A 153 6.00 9.95 -16.67
C ASP A 153 5.90 10.60 -15.26
N ILE A 154 6.89 11.41 -14.85
CA ILE A 154 6.90 12.08 -13.54
C ILE A 154 6.07 13.39 -13.58
N ALA A 155 5.83 13.94 -14.78
CA ALA A 155 5.07 15.18 -14.94
C ALA A 155 3.55 14.97 -14.86
N GLU A 156 3.02 13.84 -15.35
CA GLU A 156 1.56 13.67 -15.54
C GLU A 156 0.78 13.37 -14.24
N ASP A 157 1.39 12.73 -13.25
CA ASP A 157 0.73 12.44 -11.95
C ASP A 157 0.58 13.70 -11.05
N SER A 158 1.16 14.83 -11.45
CA SER A 158 1.13 16.08 -10.66
C SER A 158 -0.04 17.00 -11.02
N GLU A 159 -0.68 16.80 -12.18
CA GLU A 159 -1.66 17.75 -12.73
C GLU A 159 -3.13 17.34 -12.49
N GLU A 160 -3.42 16.07 -12.16
CA GLU A 160 -4.80 15.60 -11.97
C GLU A 160 -5.45 15.98 -10.63
N GLU A 161 -4.71 16.44 -9.61
CA GLU A 161 -5.27 16.90 -8.32
C GLU A 161 -5.57 18.41 -8.26
N ALA A 162 -5.33 19.18 -9.33
CA ALA A 162 -5.49 20.64 -9.31
C ALA A 162 -6.84 21.17 -9.82
N HIS A 163 -7.71 20.33 -10.40
CA HIS A 163 -8.92 20.78 -11.10
C HIS A 163 -10.25 20.47 -10.39
N GLU A 164 -10.39 20.78 -9.10
CA GLU A 164 -11.73 20.93 -8.50
C GLU A 164 -11.81 21.88 -7.29
N LYS A 165 -11.25 23.09 -7.41
CA LYS A 165 -11.62 24.22 -6.54
C LYS A 165 -11.96 25.44 -7.39
N LYS A 166 -13.21 25.53 -7.85
CA LYS A 166 -13.74 26.79 -8.36
C LYS A 166 -13.79 27.79 -7.20
N ALA A 167 -13.09 28.90 -7.39
CA ALA A 167 -12.88 29.95 -6.42
C ALA A 167 -14.16 30.78 -6.17
N ASP A 168 -14.53 30.93 -4.90
CA ASP A 168 -15.32 32.08 -4.45
C ASP A 168 -14.41 33.32 -4.35
N PRO A 169 -14.87 34.53 -4.70
CA PRO A 169 -14.05 35.74 -4.63
C PRO A 169 -13.76 36.15 -3.17
N PRO A 170 -12.56 36.69 -2.85
CA PRO A 170 -12.16 36.96 -1.48
C PRO A 170 -12.91 38.18 -0.91
N ARG A 171 -13.73 37.94 0.13
CA ARG A 171 -14.27 39.02 0.98
C ARG A 171 -13.15 39.57 1.86
N LYS A 172 -12.80 40.85 1.68
CA LYS A 172 -11.91 41.61 2.56
C LYS A 172 -12.45 41.60 3.99
N ARG A 173 -11.68 41.10 4.95
CA ARG A 173 -11.94 41.29 6.40
C ARG A 173 -11.11 42.48 6.92
N PRO A 174 -11.67 43.33 7.80
CA PRO A 174 -10.92 44.42 8.40
C PRO A 174 -9.86 43.90 9.39
N ARG A 175 -8.71 44.57 9.43
CA ARG A 175 -7.61 44.34 10.39
C ARG A 175 -7.91 45.05 11.71
N SER A 176 -7.92 44.31 12.83
CA SER A 176 -7.30 44.70 14.11
C SER A 176 -7.73 43.78 15.25
N ALA A 177 -6.77 43.15 15.92
CA ALA A 177 -6.59 43.14 17.37
C ALA A 177 -5.52 42.10 17.75
N THR A 178 -4.41 42.61 18.27
CA THR A 178 -3.33 41.90 18.98
C THR A 178 -3.87 41.03 20.10
N VAL A 179 -3.38 39.79 20.21
CA VAL A 179 -3.38 39.01 21.45
C VAL A 179 -1.96 38.48 21.63
N GLU A 180 -1.36 38.88 22.74
CA GLU A 180 -0.02 38.54 23.19
C GLU A 180 0.09 37.05 23.59
N GLY A 181 1.28 36.49 23.38
CA GLY A 181 1.90 35.41 24.16
C GLY A 181 1.17 34.08 24.30
N ASP A 182 1.66 33.05 23.62
CA ASP A 182 1.57 31.68 24.14
C ASP A 182 2.82 30.86 23.77
N ASP A 183 3.61 30.57 24.81
CA ASP A 183 4.78 29.70 24.85
C ASP A 183 4.41 28.25 24.51
N PHE A 184 4.32 27.92 23.23
CA PHE A 184 3.92 26.57 22.79
C PHE A 184 5.10 25.64 22.42
N PHE A 185 6.34 26.13 22.34
CA PHE A 185 7.50 25.33 21.86
C PHE A 185 8.74 25.42 22.76
N SER A 186 8.56 25.29 24.08
CA SER A 186 9.67 25.15 25.03
C SER A 186 9.41 24.02 26.04
N MET A 187 9.61 22.78 25.61
CA MET A 187 9.90 21.61 26.47
C MET A 187 10.53 20.51 25.60
#